data_AF-A0A8X7CL38-F1
#
_entry.id   AF-A0A8X7CL38-F1
#
_cell.length_a   1.000
_cell.length_b   1.000
_cell.length_c   1.000
_cell.angle_alpha   90.00
_cell.angle_beta   90.00
_cell.angle_gamma   90.00
#
_symmetry.space_group_name_H-M   'P 1'
#
loop_
_entity.id
_entity.type
_entity.pdbx_description
1 polymer ?
#
loop_
_entity_poly.entity_id
_entity_poly.type
_entity_poly.pdbx_seq_one_letter_code
_entity_poly.pdbx_strand_id
1 'polypeptide(L)'
;MVFLIGMPVFLLELTMGQYSAFGPSKLFNSIAPIFKGVGYAMVISASLVSIYYNMIIGWTLFYFVDSFRSDLQWQYCHHEFNTDKCFSDVDFHACKSLNESNVFNFRTCYNATYAAIHNITDISEFMRISAPEEYLNNYMLGKSDSFENFGTIRWPLMVSLLAAWIVVVLSLLKGIKTSGRVVYFTATFPYVILIILFIRGVTLEGSYDGMYFYLVPDFVKLFDIQVWQDAAIQVFYSFSIAGGGMITYASYNKFHNNLIKDVLIIGIGDMLTSLFSGLVVFSMLGFMALQLQKSIHEVVSSGTGLAFIAYPDAVARMPVATLWALLFFFMLFLLGIDSQFAAVETILTFVFDQFPKTRSKKPVVVCVVAGLLFLLGLPLTANGGIYLLEVMDTYAAGWPYLVIGLCELFVVAYVYGMGKFMEDLKQMTGWNPGPWLRSHLLVTIMTISPIVIGVILLLSWINFKALTLGDYVFPIWGNAIGWVMAFVPISAIPIGAIWQMCRKHKDMSLFRRLRHLTKSTDEWRANAKANSPARGRNGTLNGYDNPALTEPPPVYTLSHL
;
A
#
# COMPACT_ATOMS: atom_id res chain seq x y z
N MET A 1 12.42 -11.28 9.63
CA MET A 1 12.55 -9.85 9.31
C MET A 1 11.60 -8.96 10.13
N VAL A 2 10.33 -9.34 10.35
CA VAL A 2 9.37 -8.57 11.18
C VAL A 2 9.94 -8.15 12.55
N PHE A 3 10.42 -9.11 13.36
CA PHE A 3 10.96 -8.81 14.70
C PHE A 3 12.31 -8.09 14.68
N LEU A 4 13.08 -8.24 13.60
CA LEU A 4 14.43 -7.70 13.48
C LEU A 4 14.46 -6.32 12.83
N ILE A 5 13.47 -5.93 12.05
CA ILE A 5 13.48 -4.65 11.33
C ILE A 5 12.11 -3.99 11.43
N GLY A 6 11.06 -4.72 11.05
CA GLY A 6 9.69 -4.22 11.04
C GLY A 6 9.28 -3.53 12.35
N MET A 7 9.16 -4.30 13.43
CA MET A 7 8.70 -3.76 14.72
C MET A 7 9.66 -2.72 15.34
N PRO A 8 10.99 -2.90 15.31
CA PRO A 8 11.93 -1.89 15.81
C PRO A 8 11.85 -0.53 15.09
N VAL A 9 11.79 -0.53 13.76
CA VAL A 9 11.70 0.72 12.98
C VAL A 9 10.28 1.31 13.06
N PHE A 10 9.26 0.47 13.13
CA PHE A 10 7.89 0.91 13.38
C PHE A 10 7.73 1.58 14.75
N LEU A 11 8.33 1.01 15.81
CA LEU A 11 8.42 1.65 17.12
C LEU A 11 9.09 3.02 17.02
N LEU A 12 10.14 3.12 16.19
CA LEU A 12 10.88 4.36 16.01
C LEU A 12 10.00 5.47 15.42
N GLU A 13 9.31 5.21 14.30
CA GLU A 13 8.40 6.16 13.66
C GLU A 13 7.28 6.62 14.60
N LEU A 14 6.62 5.66 15.26
CA LEU A 14 5.52 5.97 16.16
C LEU A 14 5.99 6.80 17.37
N THR A 15 7.19 6.52 17.89
CA THR A 15 7.78 7.29 18.99
C THR A 15 8.05 8.74 18.56
N MET A 16 8.63 8.94 17.38
CA MET A 16 8.90 10.29 16.87
C MET A 16 7.62 11.08 16.63
N GLY A 17 6.60 10.46 16.04
CA GLY A 17 5.30 11.08 15.80
C GLY A 17 4.63 11.48 17.11
N GLN A 18 4.48 10.55 18.07
CA GLN A 18 3.83 10.82 19.36
C GLN A 18 4.60 11.84 20.22
N TYR A 19 5.94 11.78 20.22
CA TYR A 19 6.75 12.72 20.99
C TYR A 19 6.61 14.15 20.47
N SER A 20 6.74 14.33 19.15
CA SER A 20 6.76 15.66 18.53
C SER A 20 5.38 16.27 18.29
N ALA A 21 4.33 15.44 18.13
CA ALA A 21 3.00 15.85 17.68
C ALA A 21 3.01 16.63 16.34
N PHE A 22 3.95 16.30 15.46
CA PHE A 22 4.08 16.90 14.12
C PHE A 22 4.03 15.85 13.02
N GLY A 23 3.59 16.27 11.83
CA GLY A 23 3.76 15.46 10.62
C GLY A 23 5.23 15.39 10.18
N PRO A 24 5.57 14.50 9.23
CA PRO A 24 6.95 14.18 8.85
C PRO A 24 7.82 15.40 8.53
N SER A 25 7.32 16.34 7.72
CA SER A 25 8.11 17.51 7.29
C SER A 25 8.55 18.42 8.45
N LYS A 26 7.65 18.67 9.40
CA LYS A 26 7.93 19.52 10.55
C LYS A 26 8.71 18.75 11.61
N LEU A 27 8.44 17.46 11.78
CA LEU A 27 9.20 16.55 12.63
C LEU A 27 10.69 16.56 12.28
N PHE A 28 11.06 16.28 11.03
CA PHE A 28 12.46 16.25 10.63
C PHE A 28 13.13 17.63 10.71
N ASN A 29 12.39 18.71 10.44
CA ASN A 29 12.90 20.07 10.68
C ASN A 29 13.15 20.35 12.17
N SER A 30 12.41 19.72 13.08
CA SER A 30 12.52 19.93 14.52
C SER A 30 13.60 19.07 15.17
N ILE A 31 13.75 17.80 14.78
CA ILE A 31 14.75 16.87 15.32
C ILE A 31 16.18 17.21 14.83
N ALA A 32 16.32 17.54 13.54
CA ALA A 32 17.59 17.93 12.93
C ALA A 32 17.31 18.74 11.64
N PRO A 33 17.25 20.09 11.72
CA PRO A 33 16.85 20.97 10.61
C PRO A 33 17.47 20.66 9.24
N ILE A 34 18.73 20.23 9.19
CA ILE A 34 19.40 19.86 7.93
C ILE A 34 18.72 18.70 7.19
N PHE A 35 18.07 17.79 7.92
CA PHE A 35 17.35 16.65 7.37
C PHE A 35 15.87 16.93 7.11
N LYS A 36 15.43 18.20 7.09
CA LYS A 36 14.05 18.58 6.73
C LYS A 36 13.58 17.92 5.41
N GLY A 37 14.49 17.70 4.46
CA GLY A 37 14.21 17.05 3.19
C GLY A 37 13.68 15.62 3.30
N VAL A 38 14.02 14.87 4.36
CA VAL A 38 13.52 13.50 4.61
C VAL A 38 12.00 13.50 4.74
N GLY A 39 11.44 14.42 5.52
CA GLY A 39 9.99 14.54 5.66
C GLY A 39 9.28 15.02 4.39
N TYR A 40 9.95 15.76 3.49
CA TYR A 40 9.40 16.10 2.18
C TYR A 40 9.41 14.89 1.26
N ALA A 41 10.49 14.11 1.27
CA ALA A 41 10.60 12.87 0.51
C ALA A 41 9.45 11.92 0.86
N MET A 42 9.16 11.72 2.15
CA MET A 42 8.02 10.91 2.62
C MET A 42 6.67 11.39 2.04
N VAL A 43 6.40 12.70 2.07
CA VAL A 43 5.13 13.26 1.58
C VAL A 43 5.01 13.15 0.06
N ILE A 44 6.12 13.35 -0.68
CA ILE A 44 6.17 13.19 -2.12
C ILE A 44 5.90 11.73 -2.50
N SER A 45 6.58 10.78 -1.84
CA SER A 45 6.35 9.35 -2.05
C SER A 45 4.89 8.96 -1.75
N ALA A 46 4.34 9.39 -0.62
CA ALA A 46 2.94 9.16 -0.28
C ALA A 46 1.98 9.77 -1.32
N SER A 47 2.31 10.91 -1.92
CA SER A 47 1.53 11.53 -2.99
C SER A 47 1.55 10.71 -4.28
N LEU A 48 2.72 10.20 -4.69
CA LEU A 48 2.84 9.34 -5.87
C LEU A 48 2.09 8.02 -5.68
N VAL A 49 2.24 7.39 -4.51
CA VAL A 49 1.52 6.16 -4.16
C VAL A 49 0.01 6.39 -4.14
N SER A 50 -0.44 7.48 -3.54
CA SER A 50 -1.87 7.82 -3.45
C SER A 50 -2.54 7.97 -4.83
N ILE A 51 -1.80 8.34 -5.88
CA ILE A 51 -2.33 8.46 -7.25
C ILE A 51 -2.66 7.08 -7.83
N TYR A 52 -1.69 6.17 -7.90
CA TYR A 52 -1.90 4.88 -8.57
C TYR A 52 -2.66 3.88 -7.68
N TYR A 53 -2.45 3.94 -6.36
CA TYR A 53 -3.13 3.05 -5.43
C TYR A 53 -4.65 3.28 -5.42
N ASN A 54 -5.09 4.53 -5.56
CA ASN A 54 -6.53 4.81 -5.67
C ASN A 54 -7.13 4.32 -7.00
N MET A 55 -6.33 4.12 -8.04
CA MET A 55 -6.79 3.47 -9.27
C MET A 55 -7.13 2.00 -9.01
N ILE A 56 -6.32 1.29 -8.21
CA ILE A 56 -6.59 -0.09 -7.80
C ILE A 56 -7.88 -0.16 -6.97
N ILE A 57 -8.12 0.81 -6.07
CA ILE A 57 -9.40 0.93 -5.35
C ILE A 57 -10.56 1.21 -6.33
N GLY A 58 -10.33 2.02 -7.36
CA GLY A 58 -11.29 2.22 -8.45
C GLY A 58 -11.59 0.93 -9.22
N TRP A 59 -10.62 0.03 -9.37
CA TRP A 59 -10.82 -1.28 -9.98
C TRP A 59 -11.65 -2.20 -9.11
N THR A 60 -11.40 -2.26 -7.81
CA THR A 60 -12.20 -3.07 -6.89
C THR A 60 -13.65 -2.59 -6.84
N LEU A 61 -13.90 -1.27 -6.85
CA LEU A 61 -15.24 -0.72 -6.98
C LEU A 61 -15.91 -1.09 -8.31
N PHE A 62 -15.17 -1.05 -9.42
CA PHE A 62 -15.69 -1.44 -10.73
C PHE A 62 -16.20 -2.88 -10.73
N TYR A 63 -15.35 -3.81 -10.29
CA TYR A 63 -15.73 -5.22 -10.17
C TYR A 63 -16.84 -5.46 -9.14
N PHE A 64 -16.83 -4.75 -8.01
CA PHE A 64 -17.87 -4.85 -6.99
C PHE A 64 -19.24 -4.47 -7.56
N VAL A 65 -19.32 -3.35 -8.30
CA VAL A 65 -20.56 -2.91 -8.95
C VAL A 65 -21.01 -3.89 -10.04
N ASP A 66 -20.09 -4.39 -10.86
CA ASP A 66 -20.45 -5.34 -11.92
C ASP A 66 -20.88 -6.71 -11.38
N SER A 67 -20.45 -7.06 -10.16
CA SER A 67 -20.85 -8.30 -9.46
C SER A 67 -22.32 -8.33 -9.00
N PHE A 68 -23.07 -7.22 -9.08
CA PHE A 68 -24.51 -7.19 -8.76
C PHE A 68 -25.41 -7.79 -9.85
N ARG A 69 -24.83 -8.22 -10.98
CA ARG A 69 -25.57 -8.92 -12.05
C ARG A 69 -25.95 -10.34 -11.62
N SER A 70 -26.95 -10.92 -12.29
CA SER A 70 -27.33 -12.33 -12.09
C SER A 70 -26.20 -13.28 -12.46
N ASP A 71 -25.49 -12.94 -13.54
CA ASP A 71 -24.38 -13.71 -14.11
C ASP A 71 -23.15 -12.81 -14.19
N LEU A 72 -22.01 -13.34 -13.78
CA LEU A 72 -20.75 -12.60 -13.80
C LEU A 72 -20.23 -12.51 -15.24
N GLN A 73 -19.84 -11.31 -15.69
CA GLN A 73 -19.37 -11.13 -17.07
C GLN A 73 -18.07 -11.90 -17.37
N TRP A 74 -17.26 -12.17 -16.35
CA TRP A 74 -16.04 -12.96 -16.47
C TRP A 74 -16.25 -14.48 -16.30
N GLN A 75 -17.49 -14.95 -16.18
CA GLN A 75 -17.80 -16.37 -16.04
C GLN A 75 -17.92 -17.08 -17.41
N TYR A 76 -18.28 -16.35 -18.46
CA TYR A 76 -18.63 -16.91 -19.77
C TYR A 76 -17.89 -16.19 -20.90
N CYS A 77 -17.73 -16.90 -22.03
CA CYS A 77 -17.07 -16.38 -23.23
C CYS A 77 -18.04 -15.82 -24.29
N HIS A 78 -19.30 -15.56 -23.93
CA HIS A 78 -20.37 -15.18 -24.85
C HIS A 78 -20.54 -13.66 -25.06
N HIS A 79 -19.51 -12.88 -24.76
CA HIS A 79 -19.57 -11.42 -24.85
C HIS A 79 -18.85 -10.89 -26.10
N GLU A 80 -19.22 -9.68 -26.53
CA GLU A 80 -18.61 -9.03 -27.71
C GLU A 80 -17.12 -8.73 -27.53
N PHE A 81 -16.66 -8.55 -26.29
CA PHE A 81 -15.25 -8.32 -25.99
C PHE A 81 -14.41 -9.60 -26.01
N ASN A 82 -15.05 -10.78 -26.10
CA ASN A 82 -14.34 -12.04 -26.10
C ASN A 82 -13.77 -12.37 -27.48
N THR A 83 -12.54 -12.90 -27.49
CA THR A 83 -11.93 -13.40 -28.72
C THR A 83 -12.27 -14.87 -28.92
N ASP A 84 -11.96 -15.42 -30.10
CA ASP A 84 -12.12 -16.86 -30.36
C ASP A 84 -11.25 -17.73 -29.42
N LYS A 85 -10.19 -17.17 -28.84
CA LYS A 85 -9.31 -17.87 -27.90
C LYS A 85 -9.84 -17.93 -26.46
N CYS A 86 -10.95 -17.25 -26.18
CA CYS A 86 -11.57 -17.27 -24.87
C CYS A 86 -11.96 -18.70 -24.47
N PHE A 87 -11.60 -19.07 -23.25
CA PHE A 87 -11.93 -20.35 -22.65
C PHE A 87 -12.63 -20.15 -21.31
N SER A 88 -13.84 -20.71 -21.20
CA SER A 88 -14.60 -20.82 -19.95
C SER A 88 -14.78 -22.30 -19.61
N ASP A 89 -14.35 -22.70 -18.42
CA ASP A 89 -14.57 -24.06 -17.93
C ASP A 89 -16.06 -24.38 -17.77
N VAL A 90 -16.88 -23.38 -17.47
CA VAL A 90 -18.33 -23.57 -17.33
C VAL A 90 -18.93 -23.97 -18.68
N ASP A 91 -18.53 -23.30 -19.77
CA ASP A 91 -18.96 -23.62 -21.13
C ASP A 91 -18.40 -24.97 -21.60
N PHE A 92 -17.14 -25.27 -21.26
CA PHE A 92 -16.48 -26.54 -21.59
C PHE A 92 -17.19 -27.73 -20.92
N HIS A 93 -17.45 -27.67 -19.61
CA HIS A 93 -18.18 -28.72 -18.89
C HIS A 93 -19.62 -28.83 -19.36
N ALA A 94 -20.30 -27.73 -19.67
CA ALA A 94 -21.62 -27.77 -20.27
C ALA A 94 -21.60 -28.52 -21.62
N CYS A 95 -20.62 -28.27 -22.48
CA CYS A 95 -20.45 -28.97 -23.76
C CYS A 95 -20.23 -30.48 -23.59
N LYS A 96 -19.34 -30.86 -22.65
CA LYS A 96 -19.04 -32.28 -22.36
C LYS A 96 -20.20 -32.99 -21.65
N SER A 97 -21.01 -32.27 -20.87
CA SER A 97 -22.19 -32.83 -20.19
C SER A 97 -23.30 -33.27 -21.17
N LEU A 98 -23.38 -32.65 -22.35
CA LEU A 98 -24.31 -33.06 -23.40
C LEU A 98 -23.89 -34.38 -24.03
N ASN A 99 -22.60 -34.52 -24.34
CA ASN A 99 -21.96 -35.75 -24.78
C ASN A 99 -20.44 -35.63 -24.56
N GLU A 100 -19.83 -36.58 -23.86
CA GLU A 100 -18.40 -36.55 -23.52
C GLU A 100 -17.48 -36.49 -24.75
N SER A 101 -17.96 -37.02 -25.89
CA SER A 101 -17.22 -37.02 -27.16
C SER A 101 -17.29 -35.69 -27.93
N ASN A 102 -18.10 -34.72 -27.47
CA ASN A 102 -18.18 -33.41 -28.10
C ASN A 102 -16.85 -32.66 -28.01
N VAL A 103 -16.59 -31.80 -28.98
CA VAL A 103 -15.37 -31.00 -29.07
C VAL A 103 -15.70 -29.54 -28.85
N PHE A 104 -15.01 -28.89 -27.92
CA PHE A 104 -15.15 -27.46 -27.64
C PHE A 104 -13.99 -26.70 -28.29
N ASN A 105 -14.30 -25.96 -29.35
CA ASN A 105 -13.32 -25.17 -30.07
C ASN A 105 -13.88 -23.79 -30.42
N PHE A 106 -13.05 -22.75 -30.28
CA PHE A 106 -13.38 -21.35 -30.57
C PHE A 106 -14.75 -20.89 -30.02
N ARG A 107 -14.98 -21.09 -28.71
CA ARG A 107 -16.25 -20.77 -28.00
C ARG A 107 -17.48 -21.60 -28.42
N THR A 108 -17.32 -22.55 -29.32
CA THR A 108 -18.43 -23.34 -29.88
C THR A 108 -18.30 -24.81 -29.53
N CYS A 109 -19.42 -25.41 -29.13
CA CYS A 109 -19.53 -26.84 -28.87
C CYS A 109 -19.91 -27.56 -30.17
N TYR A 110 -19.00 -28.35 -30.70
CA TYR A 110 -19.21 -29.18 -31.88
C TYR A 110 -19.57 -30.61 -31.49
N ASN A 111 -20.53 -31.18 -32.21
CA ASN A 111 -20.84 -32.60 -32.08
C ASN A 111 -19.66 -33.46 -32.57
N ALA A 112 -19.41 -34.58 -31.90
CA ALA A 112 -18.27 -35.47 -32.15
C ALA A 112 -18.13 -35.87 -33.64
N THR A 113 -19.24 -36.18 -34.31
CA THR A 113 -19.26 -36.55 -35.73
C THR A 113 -18.86 -35.39 -36.63
N TYR A 114 -19.39 -34.20 -36.38
CA TYR A 114 -19.04 -33.00 -37.15
C TYR A 114 -17.57 -32.63 -36.94
N ALA A 115 -17.11 -32.68 -35.70
CA ALA A 115 -15.72 -32.41 -35.36
C ALA A 115 -14.76 -33.39 -36.05
N ALA A 116 -15.10 -34.69 -36.10
CA ALA A 116 -14.31 -35.69 -36.80
C ALA A 116 -14.27 -35.47 -38.32
N ILE A 117 -15.39 -35.09 -38.95
CA ILE A 117 -15.45 -34.81 -40.39
C ILE A 117 -14.60 -33.59 -40.76
N HIS A 118 -14.62 -32.56 -39.92
CA HIS A 118 -13.92 -31.30 -40.15
C HIS A 118 -12.54 -31.21 -39.49
N ASN A 119 -12.03 -32.31 -38.92
CA ASN A 119 -10.76 -32.41 -38.21
C ASN A 119 -10.58 -31.33 -37.12
N ILE A 120 -11.66 -31.04 -36.40
CA ILE A 120 -11.72 -30.06 -35.32
C ILE A 120 -11.36 -30.78 -34.01
N THR A 121 -10.35 -30.26 -33.31
CA THR A 121 -9.95 -30.74 -31.98
C THR A 121 -10.27 -29.71 -30.92
N ASP A 122 -10.26 -30.13 -29.65
CA ASP A 122 -10.39 -29.20 -28.52
C ASP A 122 -9.29 -28.14 -28.63
N ILE A 123 -9.62 -26.90 -28.24
CA ILE A 123 -8.64 -25.81 -28.25
C ILE A 123 -7.44 -26.19 -27.38
N SER A 124 -6.24 -26.08 -27.93
CA SER A 124 -5.02 -26.44 -27.22
C SER A 124 -4.82 -25.52 -26.02
N GLU A 125 -4.25 -26.08 -24.95
CA GLU A 125 -4.07 -25.36 -23.69
C GLU A 125 -3.24 -24.08 -23.85
N PHE A 126 -2.20 -24.11 -24.68
CA PHE A 126 -1.35 -22.96 -24.98
C PHE A 126 -2.05 -21.83 -25.76
N MET A 127 -3.23 -22.08 -26.34
CA MET A 127 -4.03 -21.06 -27.02
C MET A 127 -5.16 -20.50 -26.17
N ARG A 128 -5.45 -21.09 -25.00
CA ARG A 128 -6.57 -20.69 -24.14
C ARG A 128 -6.23 -19.41 -23.39
N ILE A 129 -7.16 -18.45 -23.42
CA ILE A 129 -7.14 -17.26 -22.56
C ILE A 129 -8.37 -17.34 -21.67
N SER A 130 -8.20 -17.17 -20.36
CA SER A 130 -9.31 -17.28 -19.41
C SER A 130 -10.34 -16.15 -19.60
N ALA A 131 -11.63 -16.44 -19.42
CA ALA A 131 -12.68 -15.43 -19.51
C ALA A 131 -12.44 -14.22 -18.57
N PRO A 132 -11.94 -14.38 -17.32
CA PRO A 132 -11.55 -13.24 -16.48
C PRO A 132 -10.38 -12.41 -16.98
N GLU A 133 -9.41 -13.03 -17.64
CA GLU A 133 -8.30 -12.30 -18.25
C GLU A 133 -8.76 -11.43 -19.42
N GLU A 134 -9.63 -11.95 -20.30
CA GLU A 134 -10.22 -11.14 -21.37
C GLU A 134 -11.17 -10.08 -20.83
N TYR A 135 -11.92 -10.36 -19.76
CA TYR A 135 -12.75 -9.35 -19.10
C TYR A 135 -11.89 -8.19 -18.57
N LEU A 136 -10.76 -8.47 -17.90
CA LEU A 136 -9.85 -7.44 -17.43
C LEU A 136 -9.24 -6.66 -18.60
N ASN A 137 -8.60 -7.37 -19.54
CA ASN A 137 -7.83 -6.76 -20.61
C ASN A 137 -8.72 -6.07 -21.65
N ASN A 138 -9.73 -6.75 -22.20
CA ASN A 138 -10.48 -6.25 -23.36
C ASN A 138 -11.67 -5.38 -22.94
N TYR A 139 -12.39 -5.76 -21.88
CA TYR A 139 -13.60 -5.06 -21.47
C TYR A 139 -13.32 -3.92 -20.50
N MET A 140 -12.78 -4.23 -19.32
CA MET A 140 -12.59 -3.23 -18.27
C MET A 140 -11.52 -2.21 -18.66
N LEU A 141 -10.29 -2.67 -18.91
CA LEU A 141 -9.17 -1.81 -19.28
C LEU A 141 -9.28 -1.32 -20.73
N GLY A 142 -9.77 -2.17 -21.64
CA GLY A 142 -9.62 -1.94 -23.07
C GLY A 142 -8.13 -1.76 -23.41
N LYS A 143 -7.29 -2.63 -22.88
CA LYS A 143 -5.83 -2.54 -22.87
C LYS A 143 -5.29 -2.25 -24.27
N SER A 144 -4.43 -1.23 -24.38
CA SER A 144 -3.73 -0.95 -25.64
C SER A 144 -2.60 -1.96 -25.88
N ASP A 145 -2.14 -2.07 -27.12
CA ASP A 145 -1.07 -3.01 -27.49
C ASP A 145 0.28 -2.68 -26.83
N SER A 146 0.53 -1.41 -26.54
CA SER A 146 1.83 -0.96 -26.04
C SER A 146 1.74 0.36 -25.25
N PHE A 147 2.81 0.66 -24.51
CA PHE A 147 2.91 1.91 -23.73
C PHE A 147 3.04 3.15 -24.63
N GLU A 148 3.58 3.01 -25.85
CA GLU A 148 3.65 4.09 -26.84
C GLU A 148 2.26 4.50 -27.34
N ASN A 149 1.34 3.54 -27.48
CA ASN A 149 -0.04 3.79 -27.87
C ASN A 149 -0.93 3.86 -26.63
N PHE A 150 -0.94 5.02 -25.97
CA PHE A 150 -1.64 5.20 -24.70
C PHE A 150 -3.18 5.14 -24.81
N GLY A 151 -3.72 5.31 -26.02
CA GLY A 151 -5.14 5.30 -26.30
C GLY A 151 -5.92 6.45 -25.64
N THR A 152 -7.18 6.17 -25.28
CA THR A 152 -8.15 7.15 -24.79
C THR A 152 -8.62 6.82 -23.37
N ILE A 153 -9.16 7.82 -22.68
CA ILE A 153 -9.73 7.66 -21.33
C ILE A 153 -10.98 6.76 -21.39
N ARG A 154 -10.98 5.68 -20.61
CA ARG A 154 -12.15 4.83 -20.40
C ARG A 154 -13.05 5.49 -19.36
N TRP A 155 -14.18 6.06 -19.83
CA TRP A 155 -15.13 6.72 -18.94
C TRP A 155 -15.62 5.84 -17.77
N PRO A 156 -15.81 4.50 -17.89
CA PRO A 156 -16.26 3.70 -16.75
C PRO A 156 -15.21 3.65 -15.63
N LEU A 157 -13.93 3.55 -16.00
CA LEU A 157 -12.81 3.60 -15.06
C LEU A 157 -12.62 4.99 -14.46
N MET A 158 -12.85 6.05 -15.25
CA MET A 158 -12.85 7.42 -14.73
C MET A 158 -13.94 7.62 -13.67
N VAL A 159 -15.14 7.08 -13.89
CA VAL A 159 -16.24 7.15 -12.93
C VAL A 159 -15.92 6.33 -11.67
N SER A 160 -15.34 5.14 -11.80
CA SER A 160 -14.97 4.33 -10.63
C SER A 160 -13.83 4.97 -9.81
N LEU A 161 -12.85 5.57 -10.48
CA LEU A 161 -11.80 6.36 -9.83
C LEU A 161 -12.38 7.59 -9.11
N LEU A 162 -13.32 8.30 -9.75
CA LEU A 162 -14.01 9.43 -9.12
C LEU A 162 -14.79 8.98 -7.88
N ALA A 163 -15.50 7.85 -7.97
CA ALA A 163 -16.23 7.28 -6.83
C ALA A 163 -15.29 6.94 -5.66
N ALA A 164 -14.13 6.32 -5.94
CA ALA A 164 -13.11 6.05 -4.93
C ALA A 164 -12.65 7.34 -4.23
N TRP A 165 -12.33 8.40 -5.00
CA TRP A 165 -11.96 9.70 -4.43
C TRP A 165 -13.08 10.36 -3.63
N ILE A 166 -14.34 10.24 -4.04
CA ILE A 166 -15.49 10.73 -3.27
C ILE A 166 -15.53 10.05 -1.89
N VAL A 167 -15.36 8.72 -1.83
CA VAL A 167 -15.31 8.00 -0.54
C VAL A 167 -14.14 8.49 0.33
N VAL A 168 -12.96 8.69 -0.26
CA VAL A 168 -11.80 9.25 0.46
C VAL A 168 -12.10 10.63 1.03
N VAL A 169 -12.67 11.53 0.22
CA VAL A 169 -13.03 12.89 0.65
C VAL A 169 -14.03 12.82 1.81
N LEU A 170 -15.14 12.09 1.65
CA LEU A 170 -16.19 11.99 2.66
C LEU A 170 -15.66 11.49 4.01
N SER A 171 -14.75 10.51 3.99
CA SER A 171 -14.10 9.97 5.19
C SER A 171 -13.16 10.96 5.86
N LEU A 172 -12.52 11.86 5.10
CA LEU A 172 -11.51 12.81 5.60
C LEU A 172 -12.05 14.25 5.82
N LEU A 173 -13.31 14.54 5.50
CA LEU A 173 -13.89 15.89 5.65
C LEU A 173 -13.72 16.49 7.06
N LYS A 174 -13.89 15.67 8.12
CA LYS A 174 -13.64 16.07 9.52
C LYS A 174 -12.32 15.50 10.06
N GLY A 175 -11.44 15.04 9.17
CA GLY A 175 -10.18 14.37 9.48
C GLY A 175 -10.38 13.10 10.29
N ILE A 176 -9.48 12.87 11.24
CA ILE A 176 -9.41 11.67 12.08
C ILE A 176 -10.68 11.43 12.90
N LYS A 177 -11.49 12.47 13.15
CA LYS A 177 -12.79 12.31 13.83
C LYS A 177 -13.78 11.48 13.00
N THR A 178 -13.78 11.64 11.67
CA THR A 178 -14.62 10.84 10.77
C THR A 178 -13.90 9.58 10.32
N SER A 179 -12.64 9.68 9.87
CA SER A 179 -11.92 8.50 9.38
C SER A 179 -11.72 7.47 10.50
N GLY A 180 -11.38 7.88 11.72
CA GLY A 180 -11.28 6.98 12.86
C GLY A 180 -12.59 6.27 13.22
N ARG A 181 -13.76 6.83 12.87
CA ARG A 181 -15.06 6.14 13.04
C ARG A 181 -15.33 5.16 11.91
N VAL A 182 -15.01 5.55 10.68
CA VAL A 182 -15.17 4.71 9.48
C VAL A 182 -14.29 3.47 9.58
N VAL A 183 -13.05 3.63 10.07
CA VAL A 183 -12.06 2.56 10.27
C VAL A 183 -12.56 1.43 11.19
N TYR A 184 -13.46 1.69 12.14
CA TYR A 184 -14.05 0.61 12.94
C TYR A 184 -14.81 -0.41 12.08
N PHE A 185 -15.42 0.02 10.99
CA PHE A 185 -16.06 -0.87 10.03
C PHE A 185 -15.07 -1.34 8.97
N THR A 186 -14.37 -0.42 8.30
CA THR A 186 -13.52 -0.74 7.15
C THR A 186 -12.33 -1.62 7.51
N ALA A 187 -11.78 -1.52 8.72
CA ALA A 187 -10.68 -2.39 9.15
C ALA A 187 -11.14 -3.72 9.76
N THR A 188 -12.33 -3.79 10.38
CA THR A 188 -12.79 -5.01 11.07
C THR A 188 -13.63 -5.93 10.19
N PHE A 189 -14.46 -5.36 9.30
CA PHE A 189 -15.34 -6.13 8.44
C PHE A 189 -14.61 -7.04 7.44
N PRO A 190 -13.44 -6.67 6.89
CA PRO A 190 -12.63 -7.60 6.09
C PRO A 190 -12.31 -8.91 6.80
N TYR A 191 -12.12 -8.92 8.13
CA TYR A 191 -11.91 -10.16 8.87
C TYR A 191 -13.15 -11.06 8.89
N VAL A 192 -14.35 -10.47 8.96
CA VAL A 192 -15.60 -11.22 8.83
C VAL A 192 -15.67 -11.89 7.46
N ILE A 193 -15.34 -11.15 6.40
CA ILE A 193 -15.32 -11.68 5.04
C ILE A 193 -14.24 -12.76 4.88
N LEU A 194 -13.02 -12.53 5.39
CA LEU A 194 -11.93 -13.50 5.35
C LEU A 194 -12.33 -14.80 6.04
N ILE A 195 -13.05 -14.76 7.17
CA ILE A 195 -13.54 -15.97 7.85
C ILE A 195 -14.58 -16.69 6.98
N ILE A 196 -15.51 -15.96 6.36
CA ILE A 196 -16.51 -16.55 5.46
C ILE A 196 -15.82 -17.21 4.25
N LEU A 197 -14.87 -16.51 3.61
CA LEU A 197 -14.11 -17.03 2.48
C LEU A 197 -13.18 -18.17 2.89
N PHE A 198 -12.64 -18.16 4.12
CA PHE A 198 -11.86 -19.27 4.67
C PHE A 198 -12.71 -20.53 4.78
N ILE A 199 -13.85 -20.44 5.47
CA ILE A 199 -14.78 -21.57 5.63
C ILE A 199 -15.18 -22.10 4.26
N ARG A 200 -15.51 -21.19 3.31
CA ARG A 200 -15.83 -21.62 1.96
C ARG A 200 -14.65 -22.31 1.29
N GLY A 201 -13.48 -21.71 1.31
CA GLY A 201 -12.25 -22.20 0.70
C GLY A 201 -11.88 -23.60 1.17
N VAL A 202 -11.89 -23.86 2.48
CA VAL A 202 -11.54 -25.19 3.03
C VAL A 202 -12.60 -26.26 2.80
N THR A 203 -13.84 -25.87 2.47
CA THR A 203 -14.90 -26.83 2.08
C THR A 203 -14.83 -27.24 0.61
N LEU A 204 -13.99 -26.60 -0.19
CA LEU A 204 -13.81 -26.94 -1.60
C LEU A 204 -12.87 -28.14 -1.75
N GLU A 205 -13.15 -28.98 -2.74
CA GLU A 205 -12.27 -30.09 -3.14
C GLU A 205 -10.93 -29.52 -3.66
N GLY A 206 -9.80 -30.15 -3.31
CA GLY A 206 -8.45 -29.67 -3.67
C GLY A 206 -7.89 -28.56 -2.78
N SER A 207 -8.67 -28.04 -1.82
CA SER A 207 -8.20 -26.99 -0.88
C SER A 207 -7.03 -27.43 -0.01
N TYR A 208 -6.94 -28.73 0.33
CA TYR A 208 -5.84 -29.30 1.08
C TYR A 208 -4.50 -29.13 0.36
N ASP A 209 -4.44 -29.41 -0.94
CA ASP A 209 -3.21 -29.33 -1.73
C ASP A 209 -2.68 -27.90 -1.80
N GLY A 210 -3.58 -26.92 -1.93
CA GLY A 210 -3.26 -25.50 -1.85
C GLY A 210 -2.67 -25.10 -0.50
N MET A 211 -3.30 -25.49 0.60
CA MET A 211 -2.79 -25.21 1.95
C MET A 211 -1.47 -25.94 2.25
N TYR A 212 -1.32 -27.17 1.74
CA TYR A 212 -0.09 -27.94 1.83
C TYR A 212 1.05 -27.18 1.12
N PHE A 213 0.80 -26.71 -0.11
CA PHE A 213 1.75 -25.92 -0.87
C PHE A 213 2.17 -24.63 -0.14
N TYR A 214 1.24 -23.97 0.55
CA TYR A 214 1.52 -22.74 1.29
C TYR A 214 2.33 -22.95 2.57
N LEU A 215 2.02 -24.00 3.34
CA LEU A 215 2.56 -24.18 4.70
C LEU A 215 3.78 -25.08 4.79
N VAL A 216 3.99 -25.97 3.81
CA VAL A 216 5.10 -26.93 3.87
C VAL A 216 6.40 -26.21 3.52
N PRO A 217 7.37 -26.15 4.46
CA PRO A 217 8.58 -25.37 4.26
C PRO A 217 9.58 -26.12 3.36
N ASP A 218 10.13 -25.41 2.37
CA ASP A 218 11.36 -25.82 1.68
C ASP A 218 12.57 -25.11 2.32
N PHE A 219 13.29 -25.83 3.18
CA PHE A 219 14.44 -25.26 3.88
C PHE A 219 15.63 -24.96 2.96
N VAL A 220 15.69 -25.53 1.74
CA VAL A 220 16.76 -25.23 0.78
C VAL A 220 16.65 -23.77 0.31
N LYS A 221 15.43 -23.24 0.20
CA LYS A 221 15.17 -21.85 -0.16
C LYS A 221 15.76 -20.84 0.83
N LEU A 222 16.00 -21.21 2.08
CA LEU A 222 16.61 -20.30 3.07
C LEU A 222 18.08 -19.97 2.77
N PHE A 223 18.75 -20.77 1.93
CA PHE A 223 20.11 -20.48 1.45
C PHE A 223 20.13 -19.46 0.30
N ASP A 224 18.98 -19.18 -0.30
CA ASP A 224 18.84 -18.16 -1.34
C ASP A 224 18.72 -16.77 -0.70
N ILE A 225 19.65 -15.88 -1.04
CA ILE A 225 19.65 -14.50 -0.55
C ILE A 225 18.42 -13.72 -1.05
N GLN A 226 17.85 -14.09 -2.20
CA GLN A 226 16.65 -13.44 -2.74
C GLN A 226 15.45 -13.61 -1.80
N VAL A 227 15.29 -14.76 -1.16
CA VAL A 227 14.21 -15.01 -0.19
C VAL A 227 14.27 -14.03 0.99
N TRP A 228 15.47 -13.71 1.47
CA TRP A 228 15.66 -12.74 2.55
C TRP A 228 15.46 -11.30 2.08
N GLN A 229 15.82 -10.99 0.83
CA GLN A 229 15.55 -9.71 0.20
C GLN A 229 14.04 -9.46 0.09
N ASP A 230 13.30 -10.42 -0.46
CA ASP A 230 11.83 -10.35 -0.61
C ASP A 230 11.14 -10.23 0.75
N ALA A 231 11.55 -11.06 1.73
CA ALA A 231 11.00 -11.00 3.08
C ALA A 231 11.23 -9.64 3.76
N ALA A 232 12.36 -8.98 3.50
CA ALA A 232 12.62 -7.67 4.06
C ALA A 232 11.83 -6.57 3.34
N ILE A 233 11.79 -6.57 2.01
CA ILE A 233 10.98 -5.64 1.21
C ILE A 233 9.50 -5.74 1.61
N GLN A 234 8.98 -6.97 1.75
CA GLN A 234 7.60 -7.21 2.21
C GLN A 234 7.35 -6.58 3.59
N VAL A 235 8.29 -6.68 4.52
CA VAL A 235 8.14 -6.07 5.86
C VAL A 235 8.12 -4.55 5.80
N PHE A 236 8.92 -3.92 4.93
CA PHE A 236 8.88 -2.46 4.74
C PHE A 236 7.52 -1.99 4.24
N TYR A 237 6.98 -2.67 3.23
CA TYR A 237 5.68 -2.35 2.66
C TYR A 237 4.53 -2.65 3.61
N SER A 238 4.51 -3.83 4.24
CA SER A 238 3.44 -4.24 5.16
C SER A 238 3.27 -3.26 6.32
N PHE A 239 4.39 -2.84 6.93
CA PHE A 239 4.37 -1.86 8.03
C PHE A 239 4.29 -0.40 7.56
N SER A 240 4.35 -0.14 6.24
CA SER A 240 4.43 1.21 5.66
C SER A 240 5.57 2.07 6.24
N ILE A 241 6.70 1.43 6.55
CA ILE A 241 7.88 2.08 7.12
C ILE A 241 8.45 3.08 6.11
N ALA A 242 8.92 4.23 6.59
CA ALA A 242 9.44 5.33 5.80
C ALA A 242 8.40 6.01 4.88
N GLY A 243 7.11 5.68 5.03
CA GLY A 243 6.01 6.31 4.29
C GLY A 243 5.49 7.60 4.93
N GLY A 244 5.84 7.87 6.20
CA GLY A 244 5.39 9.05 6.95
C GLY A 244 3.92 9.00 7.44
N GLY A 245 3.14 8.01 7.01
CA GLY A 245 1.77 7.79 7.48
C GLY A 245 1.70 7.41 8.95
N MET A 246 2.58 6.53 9.40
CA MET A 246 2.63 6.09 10.80
C MET A 246 3.12 7.21 11.74
N ILE A 247 4.11 8.00 11.30
CA ILE A 247 4.49 9.26 11.98
C ILE A 247 3.28 10.19 12.12
N THR A 248 2.54 10.37 11.03
CA THR A 248 1.36 11.24 11.00
C THR A 248 0.30 10.75 11.98
N TYR A 249 -0.08 9.47 11.97
CA TYR A 249 -1.07 8.95 12.91
C TYR A 249 -0.61 9.01 14.37
N ALA A 250 0.65 8.67 14.65
CA ALA A 250 1.19 8.80 16.00
C ALA A 250 1.21 10.25 16.50
N SER A 251 1.31 11.24 15.61
CA SER A 251 1.25 12.66 15.99
C SER A 251 -0.08 13.09 16.63
N TYR A 252 -1.13 12.29 16.47
CA TYR A 252 -2.44 12.50 17.10
C TYR A 252 -2.63 11.70 18.39
N ASN A 253 -1.65 10.89 18.79
CA ASN A 253 -1.72 10.18 20.06
C ASN A 253 -1.62 11.16 21.23
N LYS A 254 -2.21 10.76 22.36
CA LYS A 254 -1.91 11.43 23.64
C LYS A 254 -0.44 11.20 23.98
N PHE A 255 0.22 12.20 24.56
CA PHE A 255 1.65 12.14 24.86
C PHE A 255 2.04 10.92 25.71
N HIS A 256 1.22 10.57 26.72
CA HIS A 256 1.42 9.42 27.61
C HIS A 256 0.70 8.13 27.16
N ASN A 257 0.34 8.01 25.88
CA ASN A 257 -0.24 6.77 25.36
C ASN A 257 0.78 5.62 25.37
N ASN A 258 0.32 4.39 25.64
CA ASN A 258 1.19 3.22 25.72
C ASN A 258 1.54 2.68 24.33
N LEU A 259 2.53 3.33 23.71
CA LEU A 259 3.02 3.00 22.39
C LEU A 259 3.56 1.56 22.25
N ILE A 260 4.16 1.02 23.33
CA ILE A 260 4.76 -0.32 23.29
C ILE A 260 3.68 -1.38 23.07
N LYS A 261 2.54 -1.23 23.75
CA LYS A 261 1.39 -2.11 23.54
C LYS A 261 0.87 -2.01 22.11
N ASP A 262 0.76 -0.80 21.58
CA ASP A 262 0.25 -0.56 20.23
C ASP A 262 1.16 -1.19 19.17
N VAL A 263 2.49 -1.02 19.28
CA VAL A 263 3.49 -1.66 18.40
C VAL A 263 3.36 -3.17 18.41
N LEU A 264 3.20 -3.79 19.59
CA LEU A 264 3.08 -5.24 19.71
C LEU A 264 1.78 -5.76 19.07
N ILE A 265 0.65 -5.10 19.36
CA ILE A 265 -0.66 -5.52 18.81
C ILE A 265 -0.68 -5.35 17.30
N ILE A 266 -0.25 -4.20 16.79
CA ILE A 266 -0.26 -3.92 15.35
C ILE A 266 0.70 -4.85 14.62
N GLY A 267 1.95 -5.00 15.10
CA GLY A 267 2.93 -5.81 14.39
C GLY A 267 2.67 -7.32 14.43
N ILE A 268 2.10 -7.85 15.52
CA ILE A 268 1.67 -9.25 15.56
C ILE A 268 0.38 -9.42 14.75
N GLY A 269 -0.55 -8.47 14.85
CA GLY A 269 -1.82 -8.48 14.10
C GLY A 269 -1.60 -8.50 12.59
N ASP A 270 -0.70 -7.66 12.08
CA ASP A 270 -0.32 -7.61 10.66
C ASP A 270 0.21 -8.97 10.16
N MET A 271 1.15 -9.56 10.90
CA MET A 271 1.72 -10.87 10.59
C MET A 271 0.66 -11.98 10.59
N LEU A 272 -0.19 -12.03 11.61
CA LEU A 272 -1.25 -13.04 11.72
C LEU A 272 -2.31 -12.87 10.62
N THR A 273 -2.64 -11.63 10.27
CA THR A 273 -3.58 -11.31 9.18
C THR A 273 -3.03 -11.78 7.85
N SER A 274 -1.75 -11.49 7.57
CA SER A 274 -1.07 -11.95 6.36
C SER A 274 -1.01 -13.48 6.27
N LEU A 275 -0.68 -14.16 7.38
CA LEU A 275 -0.65 -15.62 7.43
C LEU A 275 -2.04 -16.21 7.15
N PHE A 276 -3.07 -15.66 7.80
CA PHE A 276 -4.46 -16.11 7.64
C PHE A 276 -5.00 -15.82 6.24
N SER A 277 -4.74 -14.64 5.68
CA SER A 277 -5.09 -14.31 4.30
C SER A 277 -4.42 -15.28 3.32
N GLY A 278 -3.16 -15.66 3.54
CA GLY A 278 -2.49 -16.69 2.74
C GLY A 278 -3.24 -18.03 2.76
N LEU A 279 -3.73 -18.48 3.91
CA LEU A 279 -4.55 -19.70 3.99
C LEU A 279 -5.83 -19.58 3.17
N VAL A 280 -6.51 -18.43 3.25
CA VAL A 280 -7.72 -18.15 2.45
C VAL A 280 -7.39 -18.21 0.95
N VAL A 281 -6.34 -17.52 0.50
CA VAL A 281 -5.89 -17.51 -0.90
C VAL A 281 -5.57 -18.91 -1.38
N PHE A 282 -4.68 -19.61 -0.69
CA PHE A 282 -4.19 -20.90 -1.15
C PHE A 282 -5.24 -22.00 -1.07
N SER A 283 -6.20 -21.93 -0.13
CA SER A 283 -7.33 -22.87 -0.14
C SER A 283 -8.18 -22.76 -1.42
N MET A 284 -8.41 -21.55 -1.94
CA MET A 284 -9.12 -21.33 -3.20
C MET A 284 -8.27 -21.64 -4.43
N LEU A 285 -6.97 -21.32 -4.42
CA LEU A 285 -6.07 -21.68 -5.51
C LEU A 285 -5.88 -23.20 -5.65
N GLY A 286 -5.88 -23.95 -4.54
CA GLY A 286 -5.86 -25.41 -4.57
C GLY A 286 -7.10 -25.99 -5.26
N PHE A 287 -8.27 -25.46 -4.95
CA PHE A 287 -9.51 -25.79 -5.67
C PHE A 287 -9.40 -25.47 -7.17
N MET A 288 -8.91 -24.28 -7.51
CA MET A 288 -8.75 -23.89 -8.91
C MET A 288 -7.75 -24.78 -9.67
N ALA A 289 -6.62 -25.13 -9.04
CA ALA A 289 -5.63 -26.04 -9.62
C ALA A 289 -6.24 -27.41 -9.92
N LEU A 290 -7.05 -27.95 -9.00
CA LEU A 290 -7.74 -29.22 -9.19
C LEU A 290 -8.74 -29.15 -10.36
N GLN A 291 -9.55 -28.08 -10.44
CA GLN A 291 -10.53 -27.89 -11.52
C GLN A 291 -9.86 -27.75 -12.89
N LEU A 292 -8.75 -27.01 -12.95
CA LEU A 292 -7.98 -26.80 -14.18
C LEU A 292 -7.09 -27.99 -14.55
N GLN A 293 -6.97 -29.01 -13.68
CA GLN A 293 -5.98 -30.07 -13.80
C GLN A 293 -4.54 -29.55 -13.99
N LYS A 294 -4.23 -28.44 -13.31
CA LYS A 294 -2.93 -27.76 -13.38
C LYS A 294 -2.17 -27.92 -12.08
N SER A 295 -0.85 -27.75 -12.17
CA SER A 295 -0.03 -27.61 -10.96
C SER A 295 -0.37 -26.31 -10.23
N ILE A 296 -0.27 -26.30 -8.91
CA ILE A 296 -0.51 -25.08 -8.10
C ILE A 296 0.44 -23.95 -8.53
N HIS A 297 1.65 -24.28 -8.97
CA HIS A 297 2.63 -23.30 -9.45
C HIS A 297 2.15 -22.50 -10.67
N GLU A 298 1.36 -23.10 -11.55
CA GLU A 298 0.90 -22.46 -12.79
C GLU A 298 -0.29 -21.52 -12.57
N VAL A 299 -1.03 -21.72 -11.48
CA VAL A 299 -2.19 -20.91 -11.13
C VAL A 299 -1.86 -19.77 -10.16
N VAL A 300 -0.69 -19.82 -9.53
CA VAL A 300 -0.21 -18.75 -8.64
C VAL A 300 0.31 -17.58 -9.48
N SER A 301 -0.45 -16.49 -9.49
CA SER A 301 -0.05 -15.20 -10.03
C SER A 301 0.30 -14.21 -8.90
N SER A 302 0.92 -13.08 -9.22
CA SER A 302 1.19 -11.99 -8.29
C SER A 302 0.38 -10.72 -8.64
N GLY A 303 0.28 -9.81 -7.68
CA GLY A 303 -0.28 -8.46 -7.89
C GLY A 303 -1.69 -8.45 -8.49
N THR A 304 -1.84 -7.68 -9.57
CA THR A 304 -3.12 -7.47 -10.26
C THR A 304 -3.65 -8.75 -10.92
N GLY A 305 -2.77 -9.63 -11.43
CA GLY A 305 -3.17 -10.91 -11.99
C GLY A 305 -3.80 -11.85 -10.96
N LEU A 306 -3.28 -11.86 -9.73
CA LEU A 306 -3.88 -12.65 -8.66
C LEU A 306 -5.30 -12.16 -8.33
N ALA A 307 -5.45 -10.87 -8.05
CA ALA A 307 -6.70 -10.31 -7.54
C ALA A 307 -7.79 -10.15 -8.60
N PHE A 308 -7.44 -9.88 -9.87
CA PHE A 308 -8.40 -9.55 -10.92
C PHE A 308 -8.50 -10.59 -12.04
N ILE A 309 -7.68 -11.64 -12.02
CA ILE A 309 -7.78 -12.78 -12.95
C ILE A 309 -7.99 -14.08 -12.17
N ALA A 310 -6.98 -14.55 -11.44
CA ALA A 310 -7.00 -15.87 -10.79
C ALA A 310 -8.14 -16.02 -9.77
N TYR A 311 -8.37 -14.99 -8.94
CA TYR A 311 -9.45 -15.02 -7.96
C TYR A 311 -10.86 -15.00 -8.57
N PRO A 312 -11.17 -14.06 -9.49
CA PRO A 312 -12.43 -14.07 -10.21
C PRO A 312 -12.67 -15.38 -10.95
N ASP A 313 -11.62 -15.99 -11.48
CA ASP A 313 -11.65 -17.30 -12.13
C ASP A 313 -12.02 -18.43 -11.15
N ALA A 314 -11.40 -18.47 -9.96
CA ALA A 314 -11.78 -19.41 -8.92
C ALA A 314 -13.24 -19.22 -8.47
N VAL A 315 -13.67 -17.97 -8.27
CA VAL A 315 -15.02 -17.59 -7.84
C VAL A 315 -16.09 -17.96 -8.87
N ALA A 316 -15.82 -17.75 -10.16
CA ALA A 316 -16.74 -18.05 -11.26
C ALA A 316 -17.09 -19.54 -11.36
N ARG A 317 -16.22 -20.42 -10.83
CA ARG A 317 -16.44 -21.88 -10.78
C ARG A 317 -17.22 -22.34 -9.56
N MET A 318 -17.49 -21.46 -8.59
CA MET A 318 -18.23 -21.82 -7.38
C MET A 318 -19.73 -21.67 -7.58
N PRO A 319 -20.57 -22.53 -6.96
CA PRO A 319 -22.00 -22.27 -6.87
C PRO A 319 -22.26 -20.93 -6.18
N VAL A 320 -23.23 -20.19 -6.70
CA VAL A 320 -23.58 -18.82 -6.23
C VAL A 320 -22.38 -17.86 -6.37
N ALA A 321 -21.69 -17.90 -7.52
CA ALA A 321 -20.49 -17.10 -7.82
C ALA A 321 -20.65 -15.60 -7.51
N THR A 322 -21.83 -15.03 -7.76
CA THR A 322 -22.14 -13.61 -7.51
C THR A 322 -21.97 -13.21 -6.04
N LEU A 323 -22.39 -14.04 -5.09
CA LEU A 323 -22.21 -13.79 -3.66
C LEU A 323 -20.73 -13.71 -3.29
N TRP A 324 -19.94 -14.67 -3.77
CA TRP A 324 -18.51 -14.74 -3.46
C TRP A 324 -17.73 -13.58 -4.09
N ALA A 325 -18.08 -13.19 -5.32
CA ALA A 325 -17.50 -12.03 -6.00
C ALA A 325 -17.81 -10.73 -5.24
N LEU A 326 -19.07 -10.52 -4.84
CA LEU A 326 -19.48 -9.35 -4.05
C LEU A 326 -18.70 -9.26 -2.74
N LEU A 327 -18.59 -10.36 -1.99
CA LEU A 327 -17.83 -10.40 -0.75
C LEU A 327 -16.34 -10.11 -0.98
N PHE A 328 -15.73 -10.74 -1.99
CA PHE A 328 -14.31 -10.60 -2.28
C PHE A 328 -13.94 -9.18 -2.70
N PHE A 329 -14.64 -8.59 -3.68
CA PHE A 329 -14.32 -7.24 -4.15
C PHE A 329 -14.69 -6.16 -3.13
N PHE A 330 -15.73 -6.38 -2.32
CA PHE A 330 -16.01 -5.49 -1.20
C PHE A 330 -14.90 -5.54 -0.15
N MET A 331 -14.39 -6.73 0.18
CA MET A 331 -13.24 -6.88 1.07
C MET A 331 -12.01 -6.16 0.53
N LEU A 332 -11.66 -6.35 -0.75
CA LEU A 332 -10.52 -5.65 -1.35
C LEU A 332 -10.69 -4.13 -1.35
N PHE A 333 -11.90 -3.64 -1.59
CA PHE A 333 -12.22 -2.21 -1.48
C PHE A 333 -11.98 -1.67 -0.06
N LEU A 334 -12.48 -2.37 0.96
CA LEU A 334 -12.31 -1.98 2.36
C LEU A 334 -10.84 -2.00 2.81
N LEU A 335 -10.07 -3.03 2.39
CA LEU A 335 -8.64 -3.11 2.69
C LEU A 335 -7.85 -1.98 2.03
N GLY A 336 -8.19 -1.63 0.79
CA GLY A 336 -7.52 -0.56 0.07
C GLY A 336 -7.83 0.83 0.66
N ILE A 337 -9.10 1.11 0.97
CA ILE A 337 -9.51 2.47 1.35
C ILE A 337 -8.84 2.97 2.64
N ASP A 338 -8.57 2.08 3.60
CA ASP A 338 -7.92 2.44 4.87
C ASP A 338 -6.47 2.89 4.67
N SER A 339 -5.73 2.19 3.81
CA SER A 339 -4.37 2.58 3.41
C SER A 339 -4.37 3.93 2.70
N GLN A 340 -5.38 4.18 1.86
CA GLN A 340 -5.53 5.46 1.16
C GLN A 340 -5.86 6.62 2.11
N PHE A 341 -6.63 6.38 3.18
CA PHE A 341 -6.85 7.40 4.21
C PHE A 341 -5.54 7.83 4.86
N ALA A 342 -4.63 6.89 5.15
CA ALA A 342 -3.34 7.19 5.76
C ALA A 342 -2.43 8.02 4.84
N ALA A 343 -2.36 7.64 3.55
CA ALA A 343 -1.57 8.35 2.56
C ALA A 343 -2.06 9.80 2.39
N VAL A 344 -3.38 10.00 2.22
CA VAL A 344 -3.95 11.34 2.03
C VAL A 344 -3.87 12.17 3.31
N GLU A 345 -4.08 11.60 4.51
CA GLU A 345 -3.92 12.34 5.77
C GLU A 345 -2.46 12.79 5.98
N THR A 346 -1.47 12.04 5.48
CA THR A 346 -0.04 12.46 5.48
C THR A 346 0.16 13.74 4.67
N ILE A 347 -0.45 13.81 3.49
CA ILE A 347 -0.39 14.98 2.59
C ILE A 347 -1.14 16.16 3.21
N LEU A 348 -2.32 15.92 3.77
CA LEU A 348 -3.11 16.96 4.44
C LEU A 348 -2.38 17.53 5.65
N THR A 349 -1.80 16.67 6.48
CA THR A 349 -1.01 17.07 7.65
C THR A 349 0.18 17.93 7.23
N PHE A 350 0.87 17.57 6.15
CA PHE A 350 1.91 18.40 5.56
C PHE A 350 1.41 19.80 5.19
N VAL A 351 0.28 19.91 4.48
CA VAL A 351 -0.30 21.20 4.10
C VAL A 351 -0.66 22.03 5.33
N PHE A 352 -1.25 21.40 6.35
CA PHE A 352 -1.63 22.06 7.59
C PHE A 352 -0.43 22.48 8.44
N ASP A 353 0.67 21.76 8.40
CA ASP A 353 1.90 22.12 9.13
C ASP A 353 2.69 23.23 8.45
N GLN A 354 2.71 23.27 7.10
CA GLN A 354 3.37 24.35 6.36
C GLN A 354 2.52 25.63 6.31
N PHE A 355 1.19 25.50 6.24
CA PHE A 355 0.26 26.62 6.11
C PHE A 355 -0.84 26.58 7.20
N PRO A 356 -0.54 26.92 8.46
CA PRO A 356 -1.50 26.77 9.57
C PRO A 356 -2.85 27.47 9.37
N LYS A 357 -2.91 28.55 8.57
CA LYS A 357 -4.16 29.27 8.26
C LYS A 357 -5.18 28.40 7.51
N THR A 358 -4.73 27.41 6.74
CA THR A 358 -5.61 26.55 5.92
C THR A 358 -6.43 25.56 6.75
N ARG A 359 -6.07 25.34 8.02
CA ARG A 359 -6.75 24.43 8.95
C ARG A 359 -8.20 24.83 9.21
N SER A 360 -8.47 26.14 9.28
CA SER A 360 -9.84 26.69 9.36
C SER A 360 -10.72 26.34 8.16
N LYS A 361 -10.11 26.00 7.02
CA LYS A 361 -10.77 25.63 5.77
C LYS A 361 -10.51 24.17 5.41
N LYS A 362 -10.32 23.29 6.42
CA LYS A 362 -9.99 21.87 6.23
C LYS A 362 -10.84 21.17 5.15
N PRO A 363 -12.18 21.27 5.12
CA PRO A 363 -12.99 20.62 4.09
C PRO A 363 -12.59 21.03 2.66
N VAL A 364 -12.32 22.33 2.45
CA VAL A 364 -11.89 22.85 1.15
C VAL A 364 -10.52 22.30 0.77
N VAL A 365 -9.59 22.23 1.72
CA VAL A 365 -8.25 21.68 1.48
C VAL A 365 -8.32 20.20 1.11
N VAL A 366 -9.15 19.41 1.79
CA VAL A 366 -9.38 18.00 1.47
C VAL A 366 -9.87 17.84 0.03
N CYS A 367 -10.90 18.60 -0.37
CA CYS A 367 -11.44 18.55 -1.72
C CYS A 367 -10.42 19.00 -2.78
N VAL A 368 -9.60 20.03 -2.50
CA VAL A 368 -8.58 20.51 -3.43
C VAL A 368 -7.47 19.48 -3.60
N VAL A 369 -6.94 18.91 -2.50
CA VAL A 369 -5.88 17.89 -2.56
C VAL A 369 -6.38 16.64 -3.28
N ALA A 370 -7.55 16.12 -2.93
CA ALA A 370 -8.15 14.97 -3.59
C ALA A 370 -8.45 15.26 -5.08
N GLY A 371 -8.97 16.45 -5.40
CA GLY A 371 -9.20 16.87 -6.78
C GLY A 371 -7.93 16.93 -7.62
N LEU A 372 -6.83 17.43 -7.06
CA LEU A 372 -5.53 17.44 -7.74
C LEU A 372 -5.00 16.02 -7.96
N LEU A 373 -5.08 15.15 -6.95
CA LEU A 373 -4.64 13.75 -7.08
C LEU A 373 -5.52 12.95 -8.04
N PHE A 374 -6.83 13.23 -8.10
CA PHE A 374 -7.74 12.68 -9.10
C PHE A 374 -7.33 13.09 -10.52
N LEU A 375 -7.07 14.39 -10.75
CA LEU A 375 -6.63 14.89 -12.05
C LEU A 375 -5.31 14.26 -12.50
N LEU A 376 -4.36 14.08 -11.57
CA LEU A 376 -3.10 13.38 -11.83
C LEU A 376 -3.29 11.87 -12.07
N GLY A 377 -4.37 11.28 -11.54
CA GLY A 377 -4.73 9.88 -11.76
C GLY A 377 -5.52 9.62 -13.04
N LEU A 378 -6.05 10.63 -13.73
CA LEU A 378 -6.81 10.46 -14.96
C LEU A 378 -6.08 9.65 -16.05
N PRO A 379 -4.77 9.84 -16.30
CA PRO A 379 -4.05 9.02 -17.28
C PRO A 379 -4.11 7.52 -17.00
N LEU A 380 -4.21 7.09 -15.73
CA LEU A 380 -4.32 5.68 -15.35
C LEU A 380 -5.66 5.04 -15.77
N THR A 381 -6.65 5.85 -16.13
CA THR A 381 -7.96 5.39 -16.62
C THR A 381 -7.98 5.16 -18.13
N ALA A 382 -6.89 5.48 -18.84
CA ALA A 382 -6.79 5.27 -20.28
C ALA A 382 -6.52 3.80 -20.64
N ASN A 383 -6.69 3.45 -21.92
CA ASN A 383 -6.39 2.11 -22.46
C ASN A 383 -4.95 1.65 -22.10
N GLY A 384 -3.96 2.55 -22.17
CA GLY A 384 -2.58 2.29 -21.77
C GLY A 384 -2.28 2.48 -20.28
N GLY A 385 -3.30 2.75 -19.46
CA GLY A 385 -3.15 3.10 -18.04
C GLY A 385 -2.52 2.00 -17.19
N ILE A 386 -2.70 0.72 -17.54
CA ILE A 386 -2.06 -0.42 -16.87
C ILE A 386 -0.53 -0.35 -16.95
N TYR A 387 0.03 0.10 -18.07
CA TYR A 387 1.48 0.25 -18.22
C TYR A 387 2.01 1.37 -17.33
N LEU A 388 1.29 2.49 -17.24
CA LEU A 388 1.65 3.58 -16.34
C LEU A 388 1.53 3.16 -14.88
N LEU A 389 0.50 2.39 -14.53
CA LEU A 389 0.32 1.83 -13.19
C LEU A 389 1.51 0.97 -12.80
N GLU A 390 1.96 0.07 -13.69
CA GLU A 390 3.11 -0.80 -13.44
C GLU A 390 4.41 -0.01 -13.24
N VAL A 391 4.63 1.04 -14.04
CA VAL A 391 5.77 1.96 -13.88
C VAL A 391 5.69 2.68 -12.53
N MET A 392 4.53 3.17 -12.15
CA MET A 392 4.35 3.86 -10.87
C MET A 392 4.55 2.91 -9.68
N ASP A 393 3.95 1.72 -9.70
CA ASP A 393 4.04 0.75 -8.61
C ASP A 393 5.48 0.26 -8.41
N THR A 394 6.18 -0.04 -9.50
CA THR A 394 7.58 -0.50 -9.44
C THR A 394 8.51 0.59 -8.92
N TYR A 395 8.42 1.82 -9.45
CA TYR A 395 9.44 2.85 -9.21
C TYR A 395 9.11 3.84 -8.09
N ALA A 396 7.85 4.19 -7.86
CA ALA A 396 7.49 5.23 -6.90
C ALA A 396 7.57 4.76 -5.45
N ALA A 397 7.32 3.47 -5.19
CA ALA A 397 7.26 2.91 -3.84
C ALA A 397 8.50 2.11 -3.43
N GLY A 398 9.30 1.62 -4.39
CA GLY A 398 10.48 0.78 -4.11
C GLY A 398 11.69 1.52 -3.56
N TRP A 399 12.55 2.00 -4.46
CA TRP A 399 13.81 2.66 -4.09
C TRP A 399 13.65 3.87 -3.17
N PRO A 400 12.66 4.77 -3.35
CA PRO A 400 12.49 5.92 -2.48
C PRO A 400 12.33 5.54 -1.01
N TYR A 401 11.50 4.55 -0.69
CA TYR A 401 11.21 4.15 0.69
C TYR A 401 12.46 3.57 1.37
N LEU A 402 13.25 2.75 0.67
CA LEU A 402 14.51 2.21 1.19
C LEU A 402 15.53 3.32 1.49
N VAL A 403 15.68 4.29 0.60
CA VAL A 403 16.60 5.44 0.79
C VAL A 403 16.14 6.34 1.94
N ILE A 404 14.84 6.62 2.01
CA ILE A 404 14.23 7.42 3.09
C ILE A 404 14.41 6.70 4.43
N GLY A 405 14.16 5.39 4.49
CA GLY A 405 14.33 4.57 5.70
C GLY A 405 15.78 4.54 6.20
N LEU A 406 16.77 4.43 5.30
CA LEU A 406 18.19 4.57 5.67
C LEU A 406 18.51 5.95 6.24
N CYS A 407 17.99 7.00 5.61
CA CYS A 407 18.21 8.37 6.05
C CYS A 407 17.56 8.63 7.42
N GLU A 408 16.35 8.14 7.65
CA GLU A 408 15.64 8.22 8.93
C GLU A 408 16.42 7.51 10.04
N LEU A 409 16.83 6.26 9.82
CA LEU A 409 17.64 5.52 10.78
C LEU A 409 18.93 6.24 11.08
N PHE A 410 19.61 6.79 10.06
CA PHE A 410 20.82 7.55 10.25
C PHE A 410 20.60 8.79 11.14
N VAL A 411 19.52 9.54 10.89
CA VAL A 411 19.15 10.73 11.68
C VAL A 411 18.90 10.37 13.14
N VAL A 412 18.10 9.35 13.41
CA VAL A 412 17.76 9.00 14.79
C VAL A 412 18.94 8.35 15.51
N ALA A 413 19.59 7.38 14.87
CA ALA A 413 20.64 6.58 15.49
C ALA A 413 21.90 7.39 15.77
N TYR A 414 22.36 8.19 14.80
CA TYR A 414 23.68 8.82 14.82
C TYR A 414 23.66 10.34 14.99
N VAL A 415 22.66 11.04 14.44
CA VAL A 415 22.59 12.51 14.50
C VAL A 415 21.92 12.98 15.80
N TYR A 416 20.70 12.52 16.06
CA TYR A 416 19.98 12.82 17.29
C TYR A 416 20.58 12.06 18.49
N GLY A 417 20.81 10.77 18.27
CA GLY A 417 21.46 9.83 19.18
C GLY A 417 20.45 8.97 19.94
N MET A 418 20.62 7.64 19.86
CA MET A 418 19.70 6.68 20.49
C MET A 418 19.58 6.83 22.02
N GLY A 419 20.61 7.33 22.70
CA GLY A 419 20.54 7.57 24.14
C GLY A 419 19.41 8.53 24.52
N LYS A 420 19.33 9.67 23.83
CA LYS A 420 18.26 10.67 24.02
C LYS A 420 16.90 10.12 23.58
N PHE A 421 16.89 9.39 22.46
CA PHE A 421 15.67 8.77 21.96
C PHE A 421 15.04 7.79 22.98
N MET A 422 15.86 6.99 23.66
CA MET A 422 15.38 6.10 24.73
C MET A 422 14.89 6.87 25.97
N GLU A 423 15.48 8.03 26.28
CA GLU A 423 14.99 8.92 27.34
C GLU A 423 13.63 9.52 26.97
N ASP A 424 13.45 9.96 25.72
CA ASP A 424 12.19 10.48 25.19
C ASP A 424 11.08 9.41 25.24
N LEU A 425 11.41 8.16 24.86
CA LEU A 425 10.49 7.02 24.95
C LEU A 425 10.09 6.73 26.40
N LYS A 426 11.06 6.74 27.32
CA LYS A 426 10.82 6.57 28.76
C LYS A 426 9.97 7.70 29.33
N GLN A 427 10.17 8.94 28.88
CA GLN A 427 9.39 10.09 29.33
C GLN A 427 7.92 9.98 28.91
N MET A 428 7.64 9.49 27.70
CA MET A 428 6.26 9.30 27.22
C MET A 428 5.57 8.13 27.91
N THR A 429 6.18 6.95 27.87
CA THR A 429 5.51 5.68 28.20
C THR A 429 5.79 5.20 29.63
N GLY A 430 6.79 5.77 30.31
CA GLY A 430 7.33 5.22 31.55
C GLY A 430 8.12 3.92 31.35
N TRP A 431 8.17 3.37 30.14
CA TRP A 431 8.84 2.11 29.85
C TRP A 431 10.35 2.28 29.87
N ASN A 432 11.00 1.49 30.72
CA ASN A 432 12.45 1.42 30.81
C ASN A 432 12.87 -0.05 30.63
N PRO A 433 13.23 -0.49 29.40
CA PRO A 433 13.57 -1.87 29.15
C PRO A 433 14.81 -2.29 29.95
N GLY A 434 14.83 -3.56 30.37
CA GLY A 434 16.00 -4.15 31.00
C GLY A 434 17.24 -4.10 30.09
N PRO A 435 18.46 -4.27 30.63
CA PRO A 435 19.70 -4.08 29.88
C PRO A 435 19.79 -4.89 28.58
N TRP A 436 19.30 -6.14 28.61
CA TRP A 436 19.31 -7.02 27.44
C TRP A 436 18.42 -6.48 26.30
N LEU A 437 17.15 -6.17 26.60
CA LEU A 437 16.21 -5.69 25.58
C LEU A 437 16.61 -4.30 25.05
N ARG A 438 17.15 -3.44 25.94
CA ARG A 438 17.73 -2.16 25.53
C ARG A 438 18.88 -2.36 24.56
N SER A 439 19.84 -3.23 24.88
CA SER A 439 20.96 -3.53 24.00
C SER A 439 20.52 -4.14 22.68
N HIS A 440 19.53 -5.05 22.70
CA HIS A 440 18.96 -5.63 21.50
C HIS A 440 18.35 -4.55 20.59
N LEU A 441 17.48 -3.68 21.13
CA LEU A 441 16.87 -2.59 20.37
C LEU A 441 17.91 -1.66 19.75
N LEU A 442 18.96 -1.33 20.52
CA LEU A 442 20.06 -0.49 20.05
C LEU A 442 20.84 -1.15 18.90
N VAL A 443 21.27 -2.40 19.06
CA VAL A 443 21.98 -3.15 18.00
C VAL A 443 21.11 -3.26 16.76
N THR A 444 19.82 -3.52 16.95
CA THR A 444 18.88 -3.72 15.86
C THR A 444 18.64 -2.44 15.05
N ILE A 445 18.41 -1.30 15.71
CA ILE A 445 18.15 -0.02 15.05
C ILE A 445 19.45 0.61 14.51
N MET A 446 20.55 0.56 15.28
CA MET A 446 21.79 1.23 14.90
C MET A 446 22.63 0.43 13.91
N THR A 447 22.59 -0.91 13.97
CA THR A 447 23.51 -1.75 13.19
C THR A 447 22.78 -2.65 12.21
N ILE A 448 21.85 -3.49 12.67
CA ILE A 448 21.22 -4.51 11.81
C ILE A 448 20.36 -3.86 10.74
N SER A 449 19.45 -2.96 11.11
CA SER A 449 18.50 -2.35 10.16
C SER A 449 19.21 -1.57 9.06
N PRO A 450 20.18 -0.66 9.34
CA PRO A 450 20.90 0.05 8.29
C PRO A 450 21.70 -0.86 7.36
N ILE A 451 22.33 -1.92 7.90
CA ILE A 451 23.09 -2.88 7.08
C ILE A 451 22.14 -3.65 6.15
N VAL A 452 21.04 -4.20 6.69
CA VAL A 452 20.11 -5.00 5.89
C VAL A 452 19.46 -4.16 4.81
N ILE A 453 18.97 -2.96 5.13
CA ILE A 453 18.39 -2.06 4.12
C ILE A 453 19.44 -1.64 3.09
N GLY A 454 20.68 -1.35 3.52
CA GLY A 454 21.78 -1.02 2.61
C GLY A 454 22.11 -2.15 1.65
N VAL A 455 22.16 -3.40 2.14
CA VAL A 455 22.37 -4.59 1.31
C VAL A 455 21.21 -4.79 0.34
N ILE A 456 19.96 -4.66 0.78
CA ILE A 456 18.78 -4.78 -0.08
C ILE A 456 18.79 -3.73 -1.18
N LEU A 457 19.10 -2.48 -0.83
CA LEU A 457 19.18 -1.39 -1.80
C LEU A 457 20.27 -1.66 -2.85
N LEU A 458 21.44 -2.15 -2.42
CA LEU A 458 22.54 -2.52 -3.33
C LEU A 458 22.15 -3.69 -4.24
N LEU A 459 21.58 -4.77 -3.68
CA LEU A 459 21.15 -5.94 -4.45
C LEU A 459 20.01 -5.60 -5.41
N SER A 460 19.06 -4.76 -5.00
CA SER A 460 17.99 -4.26 -5.86
C SER A 460 18.53 -3.49 -7.06
N TRP A 461 19.62 -2.73 -6.89
CA TRP A 461 20.28 -2.04 -7.99
C TRP A 461 21.06 -2.98 -8.91
N ILE A 462 21.81 -3.93 -8.34
CA ILE A 462 22.62 -4.90 -9.09
C ILE A 462 21.72 -5.82 -9.93
N ASN A 463 20.61 -6.28 -9.35
CA ASN A 463 19.67 -7.20 -10.00
C ASN A 463 18.57 -6.45 -10.77
N PHE A 464 18.73 -5.15 -11.02
CA PHE A 464 17.76 -4.38 -11.79
C PHE A 464 17.64 -4.95 -13.20
N LYS A 465 16.40 -5.23 -13.60
CA LYS A 465 16.03 -5.64 -14.96
C LYS A 465 15.05 -4.63 -15.53
N ALA A 466 15.05 -4.48 -16.86
CA ALA A 466 14.06 -3.66 -17.53
C ALA A 466 12.66 -4.15 -17.16
N LEU A 467 11.75 -3.20 -16.93
CA LEU A 467 10.37 -3.52 -16.54
C LEU A 467 9.68 -4.34 -17.64
N THR A 468 8.90 -5.33 -17.22
CA THR A 468 8.12 -6.21 -18.09
C THR A 468 6.71 -6.40 -17.56
N LEU A 469 5.72 -6.44 -18.44
CA LEU A 469 4.33 -6.76 -18.10
C LEU A 469 3.87 -7.93 -18.98
N GLY A 470 3.88 -9.14 -18.43
CA GLY A 470 3.75 -10.37 -19.23
C GLY A 470 4.89 -10.45 -20.24
N ASP A 471 4.56 -10.67 -21.51
CA ASP A 471 5.54 -10.73 -22.61
C ASP A 471 5.98 -9.36 -23.13
N TYR A 472 5.34 -8.27 -22.68
CA TYR A 472 5.70 -6.91 -23.11
C TYR A 472 6.90 -6.38 -22.33
N VAL A 473 7.94 -5.97 -23.04
CA VAL A 473 9.13 -5.32 -22.48
C VAL A 473 9.00 -3.80 -22.66
N PHE A 474 9.15 -3.05 -21.57
CA PHE A 474 9.02 -1.60 -21.62
C PHE A 474 10.16 -0.94 -22.39
N PRO A 475 9.87 0.11 -23.16
CA PRO A 475 10.89 0.88 -23.85
C PRO A 475 11.80 1.62 -22.85
N ILE A 476 12.99 2.01 -23.31
CA ILE A 476 14.00 2.71 -22.48
C ILE A 476 13.43 4.01 -21.89
N TRP A 477 12.67 4.77 -22.68
CA TRP A 477 12.06 6.02 -22.21
C TRP A 477 11.00 5.77 -21.12
N GLY A 478 10.29 4.64 -21.14
CA GLY A 478 9.33 4.27 -20.10
C GLY A 478 10.03 3.96 -18.78
N ASN A 479 11.13 3.21 -18.83
CA ASN A 479 11.99 3.00 -17.66
C ASN A 479 12.61 4.33 -17.17
N ALA A 480 12.98 5.24 -18.07
CA ALA A 480 13.50 6.56 -17.70
C ALA A 480 12.46 7.41 -16.93
N ILE A 481 11.18 7.36 -17.32
CA ILE A 481 10.09 8.00 -16.57
C ILE A 481 10.01 7.43 -15.15
N GLY A 482 10.07 6.09 -15.01
CA GLY A 482 10.10 5.43 -13.72
C GLY A 482 11.26 5.92 -12.83
N TRP A 483 12.47 5.98 -13.38
CA TRP A 483 13.63 6.51 -12.65
C TRP A 483 13.46 7.97 -12.24
N VAL A 484 12.88 8.83 -13.09
CA VAL A 484 12.55 10.20 -12.71
C VAL A 484 11.58 10.23 -11.53
N MET A 485 10.53 9.41 -11.56
CA MET A 485 9.58 9.30 -10.43
C MET A 485 10.26 8.84 -9.13
N ALA A 486 11.21 7.91 -9.20
CA ALA A 486 11.99 7.47 -8.04
C ALA A 486 12.95 8.55 -7.53
N PHE A 487 13.61 9.29 -8.42
CA PHE A 487 14.59 10.31 -8.02
C PHE A 487 13.96 11.58 -7.45
N VAL A 488 12.73 11.93 -7.83
CA VAL A 488 12.03 13.12 -7.31
C VAL A 488 11.96 13.13 -5.77
N PRO A 489 11.41 12.12 -5.07
CA PRO A 489 11.42 12.08 -3.60
C PRO A 489 12.84 11.98 -3.03
N ILE A 490 13.73 11.17 -3.63
CA ILE A 490 15.12 11.01 -3.15
C ILE A 490 15.86 12.35 -3.17
N SER A 491 15.69 13.14 -4.24
CA SER A 491 16.34 14.44 -4.42
C SER A 491 15.89 15.48 -3.39
N ALA A 492 14.69 15.33 -2.80
CA ALA A 492 14.20 16.23 -1.76
C ALA A 492 15.11 16.24 -0.52
N ILE A 493 15.81 15.13 -0.24
CA ILE A 493 16.75 15.00 0.88
C ILE A 493 17.95 15.95 0.72
N PRO A 494 18.81 15.82 -0.33
CA PRO A 494 19.93 16.74 -0.53
C PRO A 494 19.48 18.17 -0.83
N ILE A 495 18.41 18.39 -1.60
CA ILE A 495 17.89 19.73 -1.88
C ILE A 495 17.46 20.42 -0.57
N GLY A 496 16.78 19.70 0.33
CA GLY A 496 16.40 20.21 1.64
C GLY A 496 17.60 20.59 2.50
N ALA A 497 18.66 19.78 2.50
CA ALA A 497 19.90 20.06 3.22
C ALA A 497 20.60 21.33 2.68
N ILE A 498 20.77 21.42 1.36
CA ILE A 498 21.35 22.59 0.69
C ILE A 498 20.53 23.84 0.99
N TRP A 499 19.19 23.76 0.87
CA TRP A 499 18.30 24.89 1.13
C TRP A 499 18.41 25.42 2.56
N GLN A 500 18.47 24.53 3.56
CA GLN A 500 18.66 24.92 4.96
C GLN A 500 20.04 25.55 5.19
N MET A 501 21.09 24.98 4.59
CA MET A 501 22.43 25.52 4.64
C MET A 501 22.51 26.90 3.99
N CYS A 502 21.80 27.16 2.91
CA CYS A 502 21.82 28.46 2.22
C CYS A 502 20.97 29.53 2.93
N ARG A 503 19.86 29.18 3.59
CA ARG A 503 18.92 30.16 4.16
C ARG A 503 19.14 30.49 5.62
N LYS A 504 19.47 29.52 6.48
CA LYS A 504 19.56 29.73 7.93
C LYS A 504 20.98 30.12 8.34
N HIS A 505 21.08 31.04 9.30
CA HIS A 505 22.33 31.41 9.96
C HIS A 505 23.47 31.76 8.99
N LYS A 506 23.16 32.64 8.02
CA LYS A 506 24.08 33.09 6.96
C LYS A 506 25.35 33.74 7.51
N ASP A 507 25.25 34.29 8.71
CA ASP A 507 26.29 34.92 9.52
C ASP A 507 27.33 33.92 10.08
N MET A 508 27.00 32.63 10.17
CA MET A 508 27.91 31.61 10.70
C MET A 508 28.80 31.00 9.61
N SER A 509 30.02 30.58 9.99
CA SER A 509 30.86 29.74 9.13
C SER A 509 30.19 28.40 8.82
N LEU A 510 30.53 27.81 7.67
CA LEU A 510 29.87 26.61 7.13
C LEU A 510 29.87 25.44 8.12
N PHE A 511 30.99 25.19 8.81
CA PHE A 511 31.10 24.13 9.81
C PHE A 511 30.24 24.39 11.07
N ARG A 512 30.20 25.64 11.55
CA ARG A 512 29.34 26.01 12.70
C ARG A 512 27.86 25.91 12.32
N ARG A 513 27.51 26.32 11.11
CA ARG A 513 26.15 26.18 10.57
C ARG A 513 25.72 24.73 10.49
N LEU A 514 26.57 23.86 9.93
CA LEU A 514 26.33 22.42 9.88
C LEU A 514 26.08 21.85 11.27
N ARG A 515 26.96 22.14 12.24
CA ARG A 515 26.83 21.69 13.63
C ARG A 515 25.59 22.23 14.35
N HIS A 516 25.10 23.40 13.96
CA HIS A 516 23.87 23.97 14.53
C HIS A 516 22.62 23.29 13.93
N LEU A 517 22.62 23.06 12.61
CA LEU A 517 21.50 22.43 11.90
C LEU A 517 21.36 20.92 12.15
N THR A 518 22.36 20.28 12.75
CA THR A 518 22.27 18.88 13.23
C THR A 518 21.71 18.74 14.64
N LYS A 519 21.53 19.85 15.37
CA LYS A 519 20.94 19.84 16.71
C LYS A 519 19.42 19.96 16.62
N SER A 520 18.74 19.30 17.55
CA SER A 520 17.30 19.47 17.72
C SER A 520 16.96 20.89 18.16
N THR A 521 15.84 21.38 17.65
CA THR A 521 15.28 22.68 18.00
C THR A 521 14.45 22.60 19.28
N ASP A 522 14.10 23.76 19.85
CA ASP A 522 13.19 23.80 21.01
C ASP A 522 11.79 23.25 20.71
N GLU A 523 11.36 23.30 19.44
CA GLU A 523 10.07 22.75 19.00
C GLU A 523 9.99 21.23 19.19
N TRP A 524 11.11 20.50 19.04
CA TRP A 524 11.15 19.04 19.23
C TRP A 524 10.65 18.64 20.61
N ARG A 525 10.99 19.39 21.66
CA ARG A 525 10.62 19.10 23.05
C ARG A 525 9.42 19.90 23.54
N ALA A 526 8.78 20.70 22.69
CA ALA A 526 7.70 21.59 23.11
C ALA A 526 6.50 20.81 23.68
N ASN A 527 6.13 19.70 23.03
CA ASN A 527 5.03 18.83 23.48
C ASN A 527 5.35 18.16 24.84
N ALA A 528 6.57 17.66 25.00
CA ALA A 528 7.04 17.08 26.27
C ALA A 528 7.06 18.11 27.41
N LYS A 529 7.49 19.36 27.14
CA LYS A 529 7.46 20.46 28.11
C LYS A 529 6.05 20.85 28.52
N ALA A 530 5.10 20.84 27.57
CA ALA A 530 3.70 21.15 27.84
C ALA A 530 3.02 20.09 28.74
N ASN A 531 3.40 18.82 28.58
CA ASN A 531 2.86 17.70 29.36
C ASN A 531 3.70 17.35 30.61
N SER A 532 4.67 18.18 30.98
CA SER A 532 5.52 17.94 32.16
C SER A 532 4.79 18.26 33.48
N PRO A 533 4.97 17.47 34.56
CA PRO A 533 4.23 17.62 35.82
C PRO A 533 4.36 18.99 36.52
N ALA A 534 5.41 19.75 36.18
CA ALA A 534 5.73 21.04 36.82
C ALA A 534 4.81 22.21 36.38
N ARG A 535 4.07 22.08 35.27
CA ARG A 535 2.97 23.00 34.93
C ARG A 535 1.67 22.34 35.37
N GLY A 536 1.00 22.94 36.34
CA GLY A 536 -0.25 22.46 36.91
C GLY A 536 -1.26 22.03 35.83
N ARG A 537 -2.14 21.09 36.22
CA ARG A 537 -3.13 20.29 35.45
C ARG A 537 -4.07 21.01 34.45
N ASN A 538 -3.78 22.22 33.98
CA ASN A 538 -4.65 23.01 33.08
C ASN A 538 -4.17 23.09 31.63
N GLY A 539 -3.26 22.22 31.20
CA GLY A 539 -2.76 22.19 29.83
C GLY A 539 -2.51 20.78 29.33
N THR A 540 -3.52 19.89 29.42
CA THR A 540 -3.47 18.67 28.63
C THR A 540 -3.53 19.09 27.16
N LEU A 541 -2.40 19.08 26.45
CA LEU A 541 -2.47 18.93 25.00
C LEU A 541 -2.96 17.50 24.77
N ASN A 542 -4.29 17.35 24.64
CA ASN A 542 -4.85 16.12 24.12
C ASN A 542 -4.38 15.99 22.66
N GLY A 543 -4.36 14.77 22.12
CA GLY A 543 -4.18 14.59 20.66
C GLY A 543 -5.17 15.43 19.82
N TYR A 544 -6.29 15.84 20.43
CA TYR A 544 -7.30 16.77 19.91
C TYR A 544 -6.88 18.24 19.88
N ASP A 545 -5.89 18.65 20.68
CA ASP A 545 -5.31 20.00 20.68
C ASP A 545 -4.17 20.14 19.67
N ASN A 546 -3.91 19.08 18.87
CA ASN A 546 -3.11 19.21 17.66
C ASN A 546 -3.74 20.30 16.81
N PRO A 547 -3.01 21.38 16.48
CA PRO A 547 -3.64 22.50 15.84
C PRO A 547 -4.18 22.16 14.43
N ALA A 548 -3.83 21.01 13.83
CA ALA A 548 -4.47 20.43 12.64
C ALA A 548 -5.89 19.82 12.86
N LEU A 549 -6.31 19.67 14.13
CA LEU A 549 -7.64 19.20 14.56
C LEU A 549 -8.43 20.27 15.34
N THR A 550 -7.82 21.41 15.67
CA THR A 550 -8.50 22.54 16.32
C THR A 550 -8.98 23.57 15.31
N GLU A 551 -10.28 23.84 15.30
CA GLU A 551 -10.74 25.20 15.04
C GLU A 551 -10.13 26.14 16.10
N PRO A 552 -9.86 27.41 15.76
CA PRO A 552 -8.91 28.22 16.51
C PRO A 552 -9.45 28.52 17.92
N PRO A 553 -8.58 28.72 18.94
CA PRO A 553 -9.03 29.53 20.05
C PRO A 553 -9.40 30.92 19.48
N PRO A 554 -10.63 31.41 19.68
CA PRO A 554 -10.95 32.80 19.38
C PRO A 554 -9.99 33.70 20.16
N VAL A 555 -9.51 34.71 19.45
CA VAL A 555 -8.59 35.74 19.92
C VAL A 555 -9.12 36.36 21.22
N TYR A 556 -8.36 36.28 22.31
CA TYR A 556 -8.57 37.18 23.43
C TYR A 556 -8.28 38.62 22.98
N THR A 557 -9.32 39.44 22.87
CA THR A 557 -9.21 40.90 22.89
C THR A 557 -10.08 41.43 24.02
N LEU A 558 -9.48 41.57 25.20
CA LEU A 558 -9.98 42.39 26.31
C LEU A 558 -8.92 43.44 26.60
N SER A 559 -8.86 44.45 25.72
CA SER A 559 -8.19 45.72 25.99
C SER A 559 -8.64 46.75 24.95
N HIS A 560 -9.88 47.23 25.10
CA HIS A 560 -10.33 48.61 24.81
C HIS A 560 -11.82 48.70 25.17
N LEU A 561 -12.08 48.85 26.47
CA LEU A 561 -13.16 49.64 27.06
C LEU A 561 -12.68 50.09 28.43
#